data_AF-A0A3N5QYG0-F1
#
_entry.id   AF-A0A3N5QYG0-F1
#
_cell.length_a   1.000
_cell.length_b   1.000
_cell.length_c   1.000
_cell.angle_alpha   90.00
_cell.angle_beta   90.00
_cell.angle_gamma   90.00
#
_symmetry.space_group_name_H-M   'P 1'
#
loop_
_entity.id
_entity.type
_entity.pdbx_description
1 polymer ?
#
loop_
_entity_poly.entity_id
_entity_poly.type
_entity_poly.pdbx_seq_one_letter_code
_entity_poly.pdbx_strand_id
1 'polypeptide(L)'
;MFGIILIAPVIQLILLGYAATLDVNIVHTLVFDQDRSELSRYFIEEFEGSGFFSIEHYVSDYNEVTELIDNGEVIVAIVIPNNFEKKIQRHETAKVQLLFNGSDGNTASIV
;
A
#
# COMPACT_ATOMS: atom_id res chain seq x y z
N MET A 1 -2.57 -17.29 -44.28
CA MET A 1 -3.11 -17.64 -42.96
C MET A 1 -2.03 -18.12 -42.00
N PHE A 2 -1.15 -19.06 -42.39
CA PHE A 2 -0.06 -19.59 -41.55
C PHE A 2 0.89 -18.52 -40.97
N GLY A 3 1.31 -17.53 -41.77
CA GLY A 3 2.18 -16.45 -41.28
C GLY A 3 1.55 -15.59 -40.18
N ILE A 4 0.23 -15.38 -40.22
CA ILE A 4 -0.49 -14.64 -39.18
C ILE A 4 -0.51 -15.43 -37.87
N ILE A 5 -0.69 -16.76 -37.95
CA ILE A 5 -0.70 -17.65 -36.78
C ILE A 5 0.67 -17.65 -36.07
N LEU A 6 1.78 -17.46 -36.79
CA LEU A 6 3.11 -17.37 -36.19
C LEU A 6 3.49 -15.95 -35.73
N ILE A 7 3.12 -14.93 -36.49
CA ILE A 7 3.54 -13.55 -36.22
C ILE A 7 2.67 -12.90 -35.13
N ALA A 8 1.36 -13.18 -35.10
CA ALA A 8 0.45 -12.56 -34.13
C ALA A 8 0.83 -12.86 -32.66
N PRO A 9 1.15 -14.11 -32.25
CA PRO A 9 1.57 -14.39 -30.88
C PRO A 9 2.90 -13.72 -30.51
N VAL A 10 3.85 -13.61 -31.45
CA VAL A 10 5.14 -12.94 -31.20
C VAL A 10 4.93 -11.46 -30.94
N ILE A 11 4.12 -10.80 -31.77
CA ILE A 11 3.76 -9.39 -31.55
C ILE A 11 3.00 -9.25 -30.22
N GLN A 12 2.07 -10.16 -29.92
CA GLN A 12 1.33 -10.15 -28.66
C GLN A 12 2.25 -10.27 -27.44
N LEU A 13 3.27 -11.14 -27.47
CA LEU A 13 4.25 -11.28 -26.40
C LEU A 13 5.12 -10.02 -26.24
N ILE A 14 5.51 -9.39 -27.34
CA ILE A 14 6.26 -8.12 -27.29
C ILE A 14 5.39 -7.01 -26.68
N LEU A 15 4.12 -6.92 -27.09
CA LEU A 15 3.18 -5.93 -26.54
C LEU A 15 2.88 -6.18 -25.07
N LEU A 16 2.69 -7.45 -24.66
CA LEU A 16 2.53 -7.82 -23.25
C LEU A 16 3.78 -7.51 -22.44
N GLY A 17 4.97 -7.81 -22.94
CA GLY A 17 6.23 -7.47 -22.27
C GLY A 17 6.46 -5.98 -22.14
N TYR A 18 6.03 -5.18 -23.13
CA TYR A 18 6.06 -3.73 -23.06
C TYR A 18 5.02 -3.16 -22.07
N ALA A 19 3.80 -3.69 -22.09
CA ALA A 19 2.72 -3.28 -21.20
C ALA A 19 2.91 -3.76 -19.75
N ALA A 20 3.69 -4.83 -19.53
CA ALA A 20 4.07 -5.34 -18.22
C ALA A 20 5.16 -4.45 -17.59
N THR A 21 4.84 -3.19 -17.34
CA THR A 21 5.63 -2.31 -16.47
C THR A 21 5.00 -2.34 -15.09
N LEU A 22 5.67 -2.98 -14.14
CA LEU A 22 5.29 -2.99 -12.73
C LEU A 22 5.99 -1.81 -12.05
N ASP A 23 5.57 -0.58 -12.38
CA ASP A 23 6.14 0.63 -11.79
C ASP A 23 5.34 1.02 -10.54
N VAL A 24 5.50 0.28 -9.44
CA VAL A 24 5.03 0.73 -8.12
C VAL A 24 6.13 1.61 -7.51
N ASN A 25 6.33 2.80 -8.08
CA ASN A 25 7.37 3.72 -7.62
C ASN A 25 6.98 4.44 -6.33
N ILE A 26 5.68 4.67 -6.11
CA ILE A 26 5.15 5.38 -4.95
C ILE A 26 3.86 4.68 -4.51
N VAL A 27 3.83 4.26 -3.25
CA VAL A 27 2.68 3.64 -2.59
C VAL A 27 1.87 4.73 -1.90
N HIS A 28 0.78 5.13 -2.55
CA HIS A 28 -0.21 6.05 -1.99
C HIS A 28 -0.83 5.44 -0.72
N THR A 29 -0.58 6.09 0.42
CA THR A 29 -0.83 5.51 1.74
C THR A 29 -1.63 6.46 2.61
N LEU A 30 -2.61 5.94 3.35
CA LEU A 30 -3.25 6.65 4.45
C LEU A 30 -2.83 6.10 5.80
N VAL A 31 -2.97 6.92 6.84
CA VAL A 31 -2.68 6.55 8.23
C VAL A 31 -3.90 6.77 9.10
N PHE A 32 -4.29 5.74 9.83
CA PHE A 32 -5.22 5.83 10.95
C PHE A 32 -4.46 5.56 12.26
N ASP A 33 -4.00 6.64 12.90
CA ASP A 33 -3.26 6.58 14.16
C ASP A 33 -4.18 6.86 15.35
N GLN A 34 -4.51 5.80 16.08
CA GLN A 34 -5.28 5.89 17.32
C GLN A 34 -4.41 6.19 18.54
N ASP A 35 -3.11 5.86 18.51
CA ASP A 35 -2.21 6.05 19.65
C ASP A 35 -1.75 7.50 19.78
N ARG A 36 -1.50 8.17 18.65
CA ARG A 36 -1.10 9.58 18.54
C ARG A 36 0.10 9.95 19.44
N SER A 37 0.98 8.99 19.70
CA SER A 37 2.17 9.14 20.53
C SER A 37 3.36 9.66 19.71
N GLU A 38 4.44 9.99 20.39
CA GLU A 38 5.70 10.32 19.69
C GLU A 38 6.24 9.08 18.97
N LEU A 39 6.15 7.90 19.60
CA LEU A 39 6.60 6.67 18.97
C LEU A 39 5.76 6.27 17.75
N SER A 40 4.44 6.49 17.75
CA SER A 40 3.61 6.21 16.57
C SER A 40 3.96 7.14 15.40
N ARG A 41 4.21 8.43 15.68
CA ARG A 41 4.68 9.39 14.66
C ARG A 41 6.03 9.01 14.10
N TYR A 42 7.00 8.70 14.96
CA TYR A 42 8.33 8.25 14.52
C TYR A 42 8.23 6.99 13.64
N PHE A 43 7.37 6.04 14.03
CA PHE A 43 7.11 4.85 13.22
C PHE A 43 6.55 5.18 11.83
N ILE A 44 5.65 6.15 11.72
CA ILE A 44 5.10 6.61 10.43
C ILE A 44 6.18 7.33 9.59
N GLU A 45 7.01 8.16 10.22
CA GLU A 45 8.11 8.87 9.55
C GLU A 45 9.13 7.90 8.94
N GLU A 46 9.40 6.75 9.57
CA GLU A 46 10.27 5.71 9.01
C GLU A 46 9.66 5.05 7.75
N PHE A 47 8.31 4.95 7.66
CA PHE A 47 7.65 4.50 6.43
C PHE A 47 7.84 5.51 5.29
N GLU A 48 7.56 6.78 5.55
CA GLU A 48 7.71 7.85 4.56
C GLU A 48 9.18 8.03 4.13
N GLY A 49 10.11 7.96 5.09
CA GLY A 49 11.56 8.08 4.86
C GLY A 49 12.17 6.96 4.02
N SER A 50 11.49 5.83 3.86
CA SER A 50 11.92 4.72 2.99
C SER A 50 11.92 5.11 1.49
N GLY A 51 11.16 6.14 1.11
CA GLY A 51 10.99 6.58 -0.27
C GLY A 51 9.98 5.77 -1.08
N PHE A 52 9.40 4.71 -0.50
CA PHE A 52 8.36 3.90 -1.16
C PHE A 52 6.95 4.34 -0.81
N PHE A 53 6.72 4.85 0.40
CA PHE A 53 5.38 5.23 0.88
C PHE A 53 5.21 6.75 0.83
N SER A 54 4.12 7.20 0.23
CA SER A 54 3.68 8.60 0.28
C SER A 54 2.46 8.67 1.18
N ILE A 55 2.58 9.34 2.33
CA ILE A 55 1.47 9.52 3.27
C ILE A 55 0.61 10.69 2.81
N GLU A 56 -0.56 10.40 2.26
CA GLU A 56 -1.44 11.41 1.66
C GLU A 56 -2.56 11.85 2.61
N HIS A 57 -2.98 10.96 3.50
CA HIS A 57 -4.11 11.20 4.40
C HIS A 57 -3.82 10.72 5.82
N TYR A 58 -4.22 11.53 6.79
CA TYR A 58 -4.35 11.13 8.19
C TYR A 58 -5.84 11.19 8.55
N VAL A 59 -6.42 10.03 8.83
CA VAL A 59 -7.85 9.91 9.14
C VAL A 59 -8.06 9.72 10.64
N SER A 60 -9.26 10.06 11.11
CA SER A 60 -9.65 9.89 12.52
C SER A 60 -10.77 8.87 12.72
N ASP A 61 -11.36 8.35 11.64
CA ASP A 61 -12.38 7.31 11.67
C ASP A 61 -11.99 6.12 10.78
N TYR A 62 -12.34 4.91 11.22
CA TYR A 62 -12.07 3.70 10.44
C TYR A 62 -12.98 3.59 9.20
N ASN A 63 -14.14 4.26 9.19
CA ASN A 63 -14.96 4.29 7.99
C ASN A 63 -14.27 5.07 6.85
N GLU A 64 -13.57 6.16 7.17
CA GLU A 64 -12.76 6.91 6.20
C GLU A 64 -11.62 6.04 5.63
N VAL A 65 -11.04 5.13 6.43
CA VAL A 65 -10.07 4.15 5.93
C VAL A 65 -10.68 3.28 4.83
N THR A 66 -11.87 2.75 5.09
CA THR A 66 -12.57 1.87 4.15
C THR A 66 -12.94 2.62 2.88
N GLU A 67 -13.50 3.83 3.01
CA GLU A 67 -13.94 4.66 1.88
C GLU A 67 -12.78 5.03 0.95
N LEU A 68 -11.66 5.51 1.49
CA LEU A 68 -10.51 5.93 0.70
C LEU A 68 -9.82 4.75 0.01
N ILE A 69 -9.76 3.58 0.66
CA ILE A 69 -9.26 2.35 0.02
C ILE A 69 -10.21 1.92 -1.09
N ASP A 70 -11.51 1.80 -0.82
CA ASP A 70 -12.49 1.27 -1.78
C ASP A 70 -12.64 2.17 -3.01
N ASN A 71 -12.53 3.49 -2.84
CA ASN A 71 -12.52 4.46 -3.93
C ASN A 71 -11.21 4.44 -4.74
N GLY A 72 -10.17 3.75 -4.25
CA GLY A 72 -8.85 3.68 -4.89
C GLY A 72 -8.04 4.98 -4.78
N GLU A 73 -8.39 5.86 -3.84
CA GLU A 73 -7.62 7.08 -3.58
C GLU A 73 -6.25 6.74 -2.97
N VAL A 74 -6.20 5.68 -2.15
CA VAL A 74 -4.95 5.09 -1.67
C VAL A 74 -4.95 3.58 -1.92
N ILE A 75 -3.75 3.00 -1.98
CA ILE A 75 -3.57 1.55 -2.14
C ILE A 75 -3.23 0.84 -0.83
N VAL A 76 -2.72 1.57 0.18
CA VAL A 76 -2.40 1.02 1.50
C VAL A 76 -2.98 1.91 2.62
N ALA A 77 -3.45 1.29 3.69
CA ALA A 77 -3.70 1.97 4.95
C ALA A 77 -2.89 1.35 6.09
N ILE A 78 -2.25 2.22 6.87
CA ILE A 78 -1.55 1.87 8.11
C ILE A 78 -2.48 2.19 9.29
N VAL A 79 -2.90 1.16 10.03
CA VAL A 79 -3.75 1.29 11.21
C VAL A 79 -2.94 1.00 12.47
N ILE A 80 -2.71 2.04 13.26
CA ILE A 80 -1.98 1.96 14.53
C ILE A 80 -3.01 1.94 15.67
N PRO A 81 -3.05 0.87 16.49
CA PRO A 81 -4.03 0.77 17.56
C PRO A 81 -3.65 1.64 18.76
N ASN A 82 -4.65 1.97 19.58
CA ASN A 82 -4.43 2.52 20.92
C ASN A 82 -3.45 1.65 21.74
N ASN A 83 -2.61 2.30 22.55
CA ASN A 83 -1.58 1.70 23.39
C ASN A 83 -0.39 1.11 22.60
N PHE A 84 -0.16 1.54 21.37
CA PHE A 84 1.00 1.11 20.57
C PHE A 84 2.30 1.42 21.32
N GLU A 85 2.54 2.68 21.69
CA GLU A 85 3.75 3.08 22.42
C GLU A 85 3.89 2.35 23.75
N LYS A 86 2.79 2.28 24.51
CA LYS A 86 2.77 1.60 25.80
C LYS A 86 3.16 0.12 25.71
N LYS A 87 2.73 -0.59 24.66
CA LYS A 87 3.12 -1.99 24.44
C LYS A 87 4.60 -2.11 24.12
N ILE A 88 5.11 -1.28 23.21
CA ILE A 88 6.53 -1.30 22.83
C ILE A 88 7.42 -0.99 24.05
N GLN A 89 7.08 0.02 24.86
CA GLN A 89 7.81 0.35 26.09
C GLN A 89 7.83 -0.80 27.10
N ARG A 90 6.77 -1.62 27.14
CA ARG A 90 6.66 -2.81 27.98
C ARG A 90 7.33 -4.05 27.38
N HIS A 91 8.03 -3.90 26.25
CA HIS A 91 8.62 -5.00 25.49
C HIS A 91 7.58 -6.04 25.04
N GLU A 92 6.33 -5.58 24.85
CA GLU A 92 5.23 -6.36 24.30
C GLU A 92 5.06 -6.05 22.81
N THR A 93 4.57 -7.03 22.05
CA THR A 93 4.27 -6.83 20.63
C THR A 93 3.04 -5.94 20.43
N ALA A 94 3.20 -4.81 19.75
CA ALA A 94 2.09 -4.02 19.25
C ALA A 94 1.62 -4.55 17.88
N LYS A 95 0.31 -4.64 17.67
CA LYS A 95 -0.28 -5.16 16.42
C LYS A 95 -0.68 -4.00 15.52
N VAL A 96 0.20 -3.59 14.62
CA VAL A 96 -0.14 -2.68 13.52
C VAL A 96 -0.82 -3.48 12.41
N GLN A 97 -1.86 -2.91 11.80
CA GLN A 97 -2.55 -3.52 10.68
C GLN A 97 -2.24 -2.74 9.40
N LEU A 98 -1.96 -3.48 8.33
CA LEU A 98 -1.86 -2.96 6.98
C LEU A 98 -3.06 -3.48 6.18
N LEU A 99 -3.78 -2.58 5.52
CA LEU A 99 -4.88 -2.91 4.61
C LEU A 99 -4.45 -2.51 3.20
N PHE A 100 -4.75 -3.35 2.21
CA PHE A 100 -4.36 -3.15 0.82
C PHE A 100 -5.60 -3.14 -0.07
N ASN A 101 -5.63 -2.25 -1.06
CA ASN A 101 -6.65 -2.32 -2.11
C ASN A 101 -6.34 -3.49 -3.05
N GLY A 102 -7.15 -4.55 -2.99
CA GLY A 102 -6.97 -5.77 -3.79
C GLY A 102 -7.54 -5.71 -5.21
N SER A 103 -8.04 -4.56 -5.68
CA SER A 103 -8.65 -4.42 -7.01
C SER A 103 -7.63 -4.61 -8.14
N ASP A 104 -6.37 -4.26 -7.88
CA ASP A 104 -5.23 -4.64 -8.72
C ASP A 104 -4.37 -5.67 -7.97
N GLY A 105 -4.61 -6.94 -8.26
CA GLY A 105 -3.90 -8.05 -7.61
C GLY A 105 -2.40 -8.10 -7.91
N ASN A 106 -1.93 -7.51 -9.01
CA ASN A 106 -0.49 -7.44 -9.30
C ASN A 106 0.18 -6.42 -8.39
N THR A 107 -0.42 -5.23 -8.28
CA THR A 107 0.08 -4.16 -7.40
C THR A 107 0.01 -4.58 -5.93
N ALA A 108 -1.12 -5.16 -5.49
CA ALA A 108 -1.31 -5.61 -4.11
C ALA A 108 -0.40 -6.78 -3.69
N SER A 109 0.19 -7.54 -4.63
CA SER A 109 1.11 -8.63 -4.31
C SER A 109 2.57 -8.19 -4.18
N ILE A 110 2.90 -7.00 -4.70
CA ILE A 110 4.28 -6.48 -4.73
C ILE A 110 4.58 -5.63 -3.50
N VAL A 111 3.57 -4.91 -3.01
CA VAL A 111 3.62 -4.08 -1.79
C VAL A 111 3.44 -4.95 -0.55
#